data_AF-A0A849EWB5-F1
#
_entry.id   AF-A0A849EWB5-F1
#
_cell.length_a   1.000
_cell.length_b   1.000
_cell.length_c   1.000
_cell.angle_alpha   90.00
_cell.angle_beta   90.00
_cell.angle_gamma   90.00
#
_symmetry.space_group_name_H-M   'P 1'
#
loop_
_entity.id
_entity.type
_entity.pdbx_description
1 polymer ?
#
loop_
_entity_poly.entity_id
_entity_poly.type
_entity_poly.pdbx_seq_one_letter_code
_entity_poly.pdbx_strand_id
1 'polypeptide(L)'
;MNFIELVTAEALDTLVYELQLDTPLPMQGEGFSQAVPPHASYTVQDWDEVLDDAKAFQPKTDQDEYFDPVARTTAGPARLSLFMPKVSRRFDGTVFSSRLQMRMPYVAALDNRVNRAVLVVRALGFRDGQRLTHERRTPFQLGSSGGFKDVSRTEAQLRRSLHLRGDIPLTIRVPDDAGIHEHQQLQEMSGAVEFHLPQSIISIPMADLTLGKRVHASDFELQVIEIAAGHLTLSVDGDYADLVDVLILNPSGETIAAGPAFDREKNRLGVSDDEKASRPRAVVNMRFNGTPAELRLVVSEKSRMLSYPFVLVVK
;
A
#
# COMPACT_ATOMS: atom_id res chain seq x y z
N MET A 1 -26.20 -47.77 -16.83
CA MET A 1 -27.13 -47.21 -15.84
C MET A 1 -26.26 -46.71 -14.71
N ASN A 2 -26.03 -45.39 -14.64
CA ASN A 2 -25.08 -44.79 -13.70
C ASN A 2 -25.88 -44.28 -12.51
N PHE A 3 -25.53 -44.70 -11.29
CA PHE A 3 -26.09 -44.11 -10.09
C PHE A 3 -25.03 -43.22 -9.43
N ILE A 4 -25.50 -42.13 -8.82
CA ILE A 4 -24.72 -41.24 -7.97
C ILE A 4 -25.09 -41.59 -6.53
N GLU A 5 -24.09 -41.93 -5.72
CA GLU A 5 -24.25 -42.10 -4.29
C GLU A 5 -23.98 -40.76 -3.60
N LEU A 6 -24.97 -40.27 -2.86
CA LEU A 6 -24.87 -39.04 -2.10
C LEU A 6 -24.79 -39.42 -0.63
N VAL A 7 -23.57 -39.33 -0.08
CA VAL A 7 -23.28 -39.59 1.33
C VAL A 7 -23.38 -38.26 2.08
N THR A 8 -24.35 -38.14 2.97
CA THR A 8 -24.53 -36.98 3.84
C THR A 8 -24.33 -37.40 5.29
N ALA A 9 -23.66 -36.59 6.10
CA ALA A 9 -23.53 -36.83 7.53
C ALA A 9 -24.92 -36.72 8.20
N GLU A 10 -25.33 -37.78 8.88
CA GLU A 10 -26.64 -37.90 9.54
C GLU A 10 -26.75 -37.00 10.79
N ALA A 11 -25.61 -36.70 11.42
CA ALA A 11 -25.46 -35.71 12.47
C ALA A 11 -24.04 -35.13 12.44
N LEU A 12 -23.94 -33.81 12.66
CA LEU A 12 -22.69 -33.10 12.83
C LEU A 12 -22.64 -32.60 14.28
N ASP A 13 -21.77 -33.19 15.09
CA ASP A 13 -21.50 -32.65 16.42
C ASP A 13 -20.51 -31.49 16.32
N THR A 14 -20.90 -30.34 16.86
CA THR A 14 -20.01 -29.19 17.00
C THR A 14 -19.23 -29.34 18.30
N LEU A 15 -17.95 -29.66 18.20
CA LEU A 15 -17.05 -29.66 19.34
C LEU A 15 -16.65 -28.22 19.68
N VAL A 16 -17.19 -27.70 20.78
CA VAL A 16 -16.81 -26.40 21.34
C VAL A 16 -15.73 -26.66 22.40
N TYR A 17 -14.52 -26.17 22.14
CA TYR A 17 -13.44 -26.14 23.12
C TYR A 17 -13.38 -24.75 23.74
N GLU A 18 -13.55 -24.64 25.05
CA GLU A 18 -13.20 -23.42 25.77
C GLU A 18 -11.67 -23.31 25.82
N LEU A 19 -11.13 -22.28 25.16
CA LEU A 19 -9.70 -22.03 25.18
C LEU A 19 -9.35 -21.31 26.49
N GLN A 20 -8.87 -22.07 27.47
CA GLN A 20 -8.35 -21.51 28.72
C GLN A 20 -6.86 -21.18 28.54
N LEU A 21 -6.51 -19.89 28.52
CA LEU A 21 -5.12 -19.45 28.55
C LEU A 21 -4.66 -19.44 30.01
N ASP A 22 -4.02 -20.53 30.46
CA ASP A 22 -3.55 -20.71 31.84
C ASP A 22 -2.36 -19.81 32.22
N THR A 23 -1.75 -19.17 31.23
CA THR A 23 -0.68 -18.20 31.46
C THR A 23 -1.26 -16.80 31.28
N PRO A 24 -1.26 -15.93 32.30
CA PRO A 24 -1.54 -14.53 32.07
C PRO A 24 -0.53 -14.05 31.03
N LEU A 25 -1.04 -13.58 29.89
CA LEU A 25 -0.22 -12.88 28.91
C LEU A 25 0.57 -11.83 29.68
N PRO A 26 1.90 -11.71 29.49
CA PRO A 26 2.72 -10.82 30.29
C PRO A 26 2.05 -9.45 30.30
N MET A 27 1.66 -8.98 31.49
CA MET A 27 1.08 -7.66 31.65
C MET A 27 2.13 -6.66 31.17
N GLN A 28 1.96 -6.20 29.94
CA GLN A 28 2.68 -5.03 29.48
C GLN A 28 2.18 -3.89 30.36
N GLY A 29 3.10 -3.18 31.02
CA GLY A 29 2.77 -2.01 31.84
C GLY A 29 2.01 -0.96 31.04
N GLU A 30 1.60 0.15 31.66
CA GLU A 30 0.92 1.26 30.97
C GLU A 30 1.67 1.62 29.69
N GLY A 31 1.14 1.13 28.56
CA GLY A 31 1.76 1.28 27.26
C GLY A 31 1.71 2.74 26.85
N PHE A 32 2.47 3.09 25.83
CA PHE A 32 2.36 4.40 25.23
C PHE A 32 0.99 4.51 24.53
N SER A 33 0.10 5.33 25.10
CA SER A 33 -1.15 5.74 24.46
C SER A 33 -1.05 7.18 23.97
N GLN A 34 -1.82 7.50 22.93
CA GLN A 34 -1.95 8.85 22.41
C GLN A 34 -3.41 9.16 22.09
N ALA A 35 -3.75 10.45 22.06
CA ALA A 35 -5.00 10.89 21.46
C ALA A 35 -5.11 10.36 20.02
N VAL A 36 -6.32 10.01 19.60
CA VAL A 36 -6.60 9.57 18.23
C VAL A 36 -6.11 10.64 17.25
N PRO A 37 -5.20 10.32 16.32
CA PRO A 37 -4.68 11.31 15.40
C PRO A 37 -5.83 11.85 14.52
N PRO A 38 -5.88 13.17 14.26
CA PRO A 38 -6.90 13.71 13.38
C PRO A 38 -6.68 13.18 11.96
N HIS A 39 -7.73 12.62 11.37
CA HIS A 39 -7.75 12.26 9.96
C HIS A 39 -8.49 13.36 9.18
N ALA A 40 -7.74 14.12 8.40
CA ALA A 40 -8.30 15.21 7.61
C ALA A 40 -8.77 14.69 6.24
N SER A 41 -9.95 15.15 5.83
CA SER A 41 -10.36 15.10 4.43
C SER A 41 -9.51 16.08 3.61
N TYR A 42 -9.22 15.74 2.37
CA TYR A 42 -8.44 16.56 1.45
C TYR A 42 -9.38 17.24 0.46
N THR A 43 -9.35 18.57 0.44
CA THR A 43 -10.14 19.35 -0.52
C THR A 43 -9.39 19.53 -1.83
N VAL A 44 -10.09 20.01 -2.86
CA VAL A 44 -9.47 20.35 -4.15
C VAL A 44 -8.49 21.51 -4.00
N GLN A 45 -8.84 22.47 -3.14
CA GLN A 45 -8.03 23.65 -2.86
C GLN A 45 -6.68 23.27 -2.23
N ASP A 46 -6.68 22.33 -1.27
CA ASP A 46 -5.45 21.82 -0.65
C ASP A 46 -4.51 21.22 -1.71
N TRP A 47 -5.08 20.57 -2.73
CA TRP A 47 -4.30 19.96 -3.81
C TRP A 47 -3.75 20.97 -4.82
N ASP A 48 -4.49 22.05 -5.09
CA ASP A 48 -4.00 23.13 -5.95
C ASP A 48 -2.76 23.80 -5.32
N GLU A 49 -2.72 23.96 -4.00
CA GLU A 49 -1.52 24.41 -3.28
C GLU A 49 -0.34 23.45 -3.46
N VAL A 50 -0.58 22.14 -3.39
CA VAL A 50 0.45 21.12 -3.64
C VAL A 50 1.01 21.21 -5.06
N LEU A 51 0.16 21.45 -6.06
CA LEU A 51 0.57 21.64 -7.44
C LEU A 51 1.41 22.91 -7.63
N ASP A 52 1.06 23.99 -6.93
CA ASP A 52 1.83 25.23 -6.95
C ASP A 52 3.19 25.07 -6.28
N ASP A 53 3.23 24.43 -5.11
CA ASP A 53 4.47 24.11 -4.41
C ASP A 53 5.39 23.22 -5.25
N ALA A 54 4.82 22.28 -6.01
CA ALA A 54 5.56 21.38 -6.89
C ALA A 54 6.34 22.10 -8.00
N LYS A 55 5.91 23.29 -8.42
CA LYS A 55 6.63 24.10 -9.44
C LYS A 55 8.00 24.55 -8.93
N ALA A 56 8.09 24.91 -7.65
CA ALA A 56 9.33 25.33 -6.99
C ALA A 56 10.05 24.17 -6.29
N PHE A 57 9.40 23.00 -6.16
CA PHE A 57 9.93 21.84 -5.45
C PHE A 57 11.19 21.31 -6.12
N GLN A 58 12.36 21.57 -5.53
CA GLN A 58 13.61 20.94 -5.88
C GLN A 58 14.02 20.04 -4.71
N PRO A 59 13.68 18.74 -4.75
CA PRO A 59 14.16 17.83 -3.71
C PRO A 59 15.69 17.89 -3.78
N LYS A 60 16.33 18.20 -2.65
CA LYS A 60 17.77 17.98 -2.53
C LYS A 60 18.00 16.52 -2.90
N THR A 61 19.01 16.25 -3.73
CA THR A 61 19.48 14.89 -3.93
C THR A 61 19.94 14.41 -2.58
N ASP A 62 19.09 13.67 -1.86
CA ASP A 62 19.53 12.98 -0.65
C ASP A 62 20.71 12.10 -1.07
N GLN A 63 21.75 12.02 -0.24
CA GLN A 63 23.01 11.30 -0.51
C GLN A 63 22.85 9.78 -0.78
N ASP A 64 21.61 9.28 -0.84
CA ASP A 64 21.22 7.88 -0.99
C ASP A 64 21.15 7.40 -2.46
N GLU A 65 21.37 8.27 -3.44
CA GLU A 65 21.38 7.87 -4.86
C GLU A 65 22.74 7.27 -5.23
N TYR A 66 22.87 5.93 -5.11
CA TYR A 66 24.07 5.20 -5.54
C TYR A 66 24.34 5.27 -7.06
N PHE A 67 23.35 5.66 -7.86
CA PHE A 67 23.43 5.74 -9.31
C PHE A 67 22.65 6.94 -9.83
N ASP A 68 23.09 7.52 -10.94
CA ASP A 68 22.31 8.52 -11.66
C ASP A 68 21.11 7.87 -12.39
N PRO A 69 19.93 8.50 -12.37
CA PRO A 69 18.79 8.02 -13.13
C PRO A 69 19.02 8.23 -14.64
N VAL A 70 18.59 7.23 -15.42
CA VAL A 70 18.72 7.23 -16.88
C VAL A 70 17.62 8.07 -17.58
N ALA A 71 16.54 8.37 -16.85
CA ALA A 71 15.48 9.26 -17.29
C ALA A 71 14.86 9.97 -16.08
N ARG A 72 14.40 11.21 -16.28
CA ARG A 72 13.65 12.00 -15.30
C ARG A 72 12.45 12.65 -15.99
N THR A 73 11.30 12.72 -15.32
CA THR A 73 10.12 13.44 -15.81
C THR A 73 9.28 13.96 -14.65
N THR A 74 8.22 14.70 -14.95
CA THR A 74 7.25 15.19 -13.95
C THR A 74 5.85 14.72 -14.33
N ALA A 75 5.07 14.31 -13.34
CA ALA A 75 3.69 13.86 -13.43
C ALA A 75 2.86 14.60 -12.38
N GLY A 76 2.33 15.79 -12.73
CA GLY A 76 1.65 16.65 -11.77
C GLY A 76 2.61 17.09 -10.65
N PRO A 77 2.32 16.82 -9.37
CA PRO A 77 3.21 17.21 -8.27
C PRO A 77 4.41 16.27 -8.09
N ALA A 78 4.43 15.14 -8.80
CA ALA A 78 5.46 14.11 -8.65
C ALA A 78 6.59 14.26 -9.67
N ARG A 79 7.82 14.25 -9.17
CA ARG A 79 9.03 14.03 -9.96
C ARG A 79 9.35 12.54 -9.98
N LEU A 80 9.49 11.98 -11.18
CA LEU A 80 9.80 10.57 -11.41
C LEU A 80 11.22 10.44 -11.93
N SER A 81 11.98 9.50 -11.36
CA SER A 81 13.34 9.15 -11.77
C SER A 81 13.40 7.65 -12.06
N LEU A 82 13.89 7.28 -13.25
CA LEU A 82 14.01 5.90 -13.70
C LEU A 82 15.44 5.40 -13.55
N PHE A 83 15.60 4.22 -12.97
CA PHE A 83 16.88 3.58 -12.74
C PHE A 83 16.92 2.18 -13.34
N MET A 84 18.06 1.86 -13.96
CA MET A 84 18.44 0.50 -14.38
C MET A 84 17.33 -0.29 -15.11
N PRO A 85 16.69 0.25 -16.17
CA PRO A 85 15.76 -0.52 -16.96
C PRO A 85 16.48 -1.67 -17.66
N LYS A 86 15.97 -2.90 -17.54
CA LYS A 86 16.56 -4.10 -18.12
C LYS A 86 15.48 -5.11 -18.50
N VAL A 87 15.64 -5.72 -19.67
CA VAL A 87 14.93 -6.95 -20.04
C VAL A 87 15.80 -8.15 -19.65
N SER A 88 15.20 -9.15 -18.99
CA SER A 88 15.90 -10.35 -18.55
C SER A 88 15.00 -11.57 -18.69
N ARG A 89 15.58 -12.72 -18.99
CA ARG A 89 14.90 -14.02 -18.99
C ARG A 89 14.97 -14.61 -17.59
N ARG A 90 13.82 -15.00 -17.08
CA ARG A 90 13.65 -15.79 -15.86
C ARG A 90 13.12 -17.17 -16.22
N PHE A 91 13.07 -18.07 -15.22
CA PHE A 91 12.54 -19.41 -15.40
C PHE A 91 11.07 -19.42 -15.87
N ASP A 92 10.30 -18.42 -15.42
CA ASP A 92 8.88 -18.20 -15.72
C ASP A 92 8.60 -17.34 -16.96
N GLY A 93 9.64 -16.89 -17.66
CA GLY A 93 9.54 -16.14 -18.91
C GLY A 93 10.38 -14.86 -18.95
N THR A 94 10.18 -14.07 -20.00
CA THR A 94 10.88 -12.79 -20.15
C THR A 94 10.20 -11.71 -19.31
N VAL A 95 11.00 -10.89 -18.62
CA VAL A 95 10.49 -9.77 -17.82
C VAL A 95 11.26 -8.50 -18.11
N PHE A 96 10.54 -7.39 -18.13
CA PHE A 96 11.10 -6.06 -17.99
C PHE A 96 11.16 -5.70 -16.50
N SER A 97 12.32 -5.24 -16.05
CA SER A 97 12.55 -4.82 -14.67
C SER A 97 13.19 -3.44 -14.62
N SER A 98 12.81 -2.65 -13.63
CA SER A 98 13.37 -1.33 -13.38
C SER A 98 13.04 -0.90 -11.95
N ARG A 99 13.71 0.16 -11.49
CA ARG A 99 13.32 0.88 -10.28
C ARG A 99 12.90 2.29 -10.67
N LEU A 100 11.71 2.69 -10.25
CA LEU A 100 11.29 4.08 -10.28
C LEU A 100 11.41 4.67 -8.88
N GLN A 101 11.86 5.90 -8.80
CA GLN A 101 11.73 6.70 -7.60
C GLN A 101 10.78 7.85 -7.89
N MET A 102 9.90 8.11 -6.93
CA MET A 102 9.03 9.27 -6.95
C MET A 102 9.36 10.19 -5.79
N ARG A 103 9.41 11.50 -6.05
CA ARG A 103 9.48 12.54 -5.03
C ARG A 103 8.43 13.61 -5.28
N MET A 104 7.79 14.11 -4.24
CA MET A 104 6.78 15.19 -4.33
C MET A 104 6.73 16.00 -3.03
N PRO A 105 6.13 17.21 -3.02
CA PRO A 105 5.86 17.93 -1.78
C PRO A 105 5.10 17.07 -0.76
N TYR A 106 5.28 17.38 0.52
CA TYR A 106 4.58 16.69 1.61
C TYR A 106 3.06 16.82 1.51
N VAL A 107 2.37 15.69 1.65
CA VAL A 107 0.90 15.57 1.70
C VAL A 107 0.55 14.53 2.79
N ALA A 108 -0.13 14.94 3.85
CA ALA A 108 -0.37 14.05 5.00
C ALA A 108 -1.26 12.85 4.63
N ALA A 109 -2.20 13.05 3.71
CA ALA A 109 -3.11 11.99 3.24
C ALA A 109 -2.43 10.84 2.48
N LEU A 110 -1.20 11.05 1.99
CA LEU A 110 -0.43 10.06 1.23
C LEU A 110 0.71 9.43 2.05
N ASP A 111 1.10 10.06 3.16
CA ASP A 111 2.26 9.68 3.99
C ASP A 111 2.03 8.35 4.71
N ASN A 112 2.90 7.38 4.42
CA ASN A 112 2.88 6.00 4.87
C ASN A 112 1.57 5.25 4.58
N ARG A 113 0.87 5.61 3.50
CA ARG A 113 -0.36 4.94 3.07
C ARG A 113 -0.11 4.09 1.83
N VAL A 114 -0.16 2.76 1.99
CA VAL A 114 -0.10 1.80 0.88
C VAL A 114 -1.42 1.91 0.09
N ASN A 115 -1.36 1.99 -1.24
CA ASN A 115 -2.50 2.11 -2.19
C ASN A 115 -3.12 3.50 -2.40
N ARG A 116 -2.63 4.55 -1.76
CA ARG A 116 -3.09 5.92 -2.06
C ARG A 116 -2.38 6.53 -3.29
N ALA A 117 -1.28 5.92 -3.71
CA ALA A 117 -0.59 6.25 -4.94
C ALA A 117 -0.43 4.99 -5.80
N VAL A 118 -0.78 5.10 -7.08
CA VAL A 118 -0.70 4.01 -8.05
C VAL A 118 0.10 4.49 -9.25
N LEU A 119 1.12 3.73 -9.62
CA LEU A 119 1.82 3.92 -10.88
C LEU A 119 1.11 3.07 -11.95
N VAL A 120 0.66 3.72 -13.02
CA VAL A 120 0.07 3.06 -14.18
C VAL A 120 1.06 3.15 -15.33
N VAL A 121 1.72 2.05 -15.68
CA VAL A 121 2.54 1.95 -16.89
C VAL A 121 1.65 1.50 -18.03
N ARG A 122 1.54 2.29 -19.09
CA ARG A 122 0.67 2.00 -20.25
C ARG A 122 1.45 1.43 -21.43
N ALA A 123 2.66 1.95 -21.66
CA ALA A 123 3.50 1.46 -22.74
C ALA A 123 4.99 1.57 -22.43
N LEU A 124 5.75 0.60 -22.95
CA LEU A 124 7.21 0.61 -23.04
C LEU A 124 7.61 0.60 -24.52
N GLY A 125 8.44 1.54 -24.95
CA GLY A 125 9.06 1.56 -26.27
C GLY A 125 10.54 1.24 -26.18
N PHE A 126 11.01 0.40 -27.10
CA PHE A 126 12.39 -0.07 -27.16
C PHE A 126 13.11 0.53 -28.37
N ARG A 127 14.45 0.62 -28.29
CA ARG A 127 15.27 1.29 -29.33
C ARG A 127 15.19 0.66 -30.72
N ASP A 128 14.77 -0.59 -30.82
CA ASP A 128 14.57 -1.32 -32.09
C ASP A 128 13.18 -1.12 -32.70
N GLY A 129 12.34 -0.28 -32.08
CA GLY A 129 10.99 0.03 -32.52
C GLY A 129 9.91 -0.88 -31.94
N GLN A 130 10.28 -1.92 -31.20
CA GLN A 130 9.29 -2.76 -30.50
C GLN A 130 8.57 -1.98 -29.41
N ARG A 131 7.30 -2.33 -29.18
CA ARG A 131 6.46 -1.70 -28.16
C ARG A 131 5.67 -2.72 -27.39
N LEU A 132 5.71 -2.61 -26.06
CA LEU A 132 4.84 -3.34 -25.16
C LEU A 132 3.72 -2.42 -24.67
N THR A 133 2.48 -2.69 -25.03
CA THR A 133 1.30 -1.88 -24.66
C THR A 133 0.37 -2.64 -23.71
N HIS A 134 0.93 -3.12 -22.60
CA HIS A 134 0.17 -3.79 -21.55
C HIS A 134 0.08 -2.88 -20.33
N GLU A 135 -1.15 -2.55 -19.92
CA GLU A 135 -1.35 -1.72 -18.73
C GLU A 135 -0.94 -2.49 -17.47
N ARG A 136 0.00 -1.92 -16.71
CA ARG A 136 0.39 -2.41 -15.39
C ARG A 136 0.11 -1.35 -14.35
N ARG A 137 -0.73 -1.69 -13.38
CA ARG A 137 -1.02 -0.88 -12.19
C ARG A 137 -0.20 -1.42 -11.02
N THR A 138 0.59 -0.56 -10.40
CA THR A 138 1.44 -0.90 -9.26
C THR A 138 1.16 0.10 -8.14
N PRO A 139 0.37 -0.27 -7.11
CA PRO A 139 0.26 0.56 -5.92
C PRO A 139 1.60 0.61 -5.19
N PHE A 140 1.88 1.72 -4.54
CA PHE A 140 3.10 1.91 -3.77
C PHE A 140 2.88 2.83 -2.57
N GLN A 141 3.82 2.80 -1.63
CA GLN A 141 3.82 3.66 -0.45
C GLN A 141 4.74 4.86 -0.66
N LEU A 142 4.31 6.00 -0.14
CA LEU A 142 5.12 7.20 0.01
C LEU A 142 5.47 7.37 1.47
N GLY A 143 6.74 7.57 1.79
CA GLY A 143 7.19 7.93 3.14
C GLY A 143 7.73 9.35 3.18
N SER A 144 7.54 10.04 4.31
CA SER A 144 8.18 11.33 4.55
C SER A 144 9.71 11.23 4.57
N SER A 145 10.39 12.17 3.91
CA SER A 145 11.85 12.35 3.91
C SER A 145 12.22 13.82 4.12
N GLY A 146 13.49 14.10 4.46
CA GLY A 146 14.06 15.45 4.58
C GLY A 146 14.12 16.05 6.00
N GLY A 147 13.52 15.40 7.02
CA GLY A 147 13.56 15.88 8.41
C GLY A 147 12.69 15.07 9.38
N PHE A 148 12.64 15.51 10.65
CA PHE A 148 11.75 14.95 11.66
C PHE A 148 10.31 15.47 11.49
N LYS A 149 9.33 14.56 11.56
CA LYS A 149 7.91 14.90 11.50
C LYS A 149 7.40 15.38 12.85
N ASP A 150 7.33 16.70 13.01
CA ASP A 150 6.73 17.35 14.18
C ASP A 150 5.21 17.40 14.03
N VAL A 151 4.52 16.48 14.71
CA VAL A 151 3.06 16.32 14.63
C VAL A 151 2.26 17.52 15.16
N SER A 152 2.92 18.48 15.83
CA SER A 152 2.27 19.73 16.26
C SER A 152 2.15 20.77 15.14
N ARG A 153 2.84 20.58 14.02
CA ARG A 153 2.85 21.52 12.89
C ARG A 153 1.72 21.23 11.91
N THR A 154 1.23 22.30 11.29
CA THR A 154 0.30 22.21 10.15
C THR A 154 0.98 21.58 8.94
N GLU A 155 0.20 20.99 8.02
CA GLU A 155 0.73 20.40 6.79
C GLU A 155 1.55 21.41 5.97
N ALA A 156 1.05 22.64 5.82
CA ALA A 156 1.74 23.71 5.10
C ALA A 156 3.11 24.06 5.72
N GLN A 157 3.24 23.98 7.04
CA GLN A 157 4.53 24.14 7.73
C GLN A 157 5.43 22.93 7.51
N LEU A 158 4.88 21.71 7.59
CA LEU A 158 5.63 20.46 7.38
C LEU A 158 6.20 20.38 5.97
N ARG A 159 5.45 20.81 4.95
CA ARG A 159 5.85 20.80 3.53
C ARG A 159 7.08 21.65 3.21
N ARG A 160 7.42 22.62 4.06
CA ARG A 160 8.65 23.41 3.93
C ARG A 160 9.91 22.64 4.31
N SER A 161 9.78 21.61 5.14
CA SER A 161 10.90 20.81 5.66
C SER A 161 10.87 19.34 5.24
N LEU A 162 9.68 18.84 4.89
CA LEU A 162 9.45 17.44 4.51
C LEU A 162 9.03 17.36 3.06
N HIS A 163 9.31 16.20 2.46
CA HIS A 163 8.79 15.80 1.18
C HIS A 163 8.38 14.33 1.24
N LEU A 164 7.60 13.86 0.27
CA LEU A 164 7.29 12.44 0.15
C LEU A 164 8.25 11.78 -0.84
N ARG A 165 8.68 10.57 -0.52
CA ARG A 165 9.52 9.70 -1.35
C ARG A 165 8.91 8.31 -1.43
N GLY A 166 8.86 7.75 -2.63
CA GLY A 166 8.47 6.36 -2.87
C GLY A 166 9.48 5.67 -3.78
N ASP A 167 9.90 4.48 -3.41
CA ASP A 167 10.77 3.63 -4.22
C ASP A 167 9.93 2.46 -4.76
N ILE A 168 9.77 2.39 -6.08
CA ILE A 168 8.82 1.52 -6.77
C ILE A 168 9.59 0.48 -7.58
N PRO A 169 9.70 -0.77 -7.11
CA PRO A 169 10.22 -1.86 -7.92
C PRO A 169 9.21 -2.22 -9.01
N LEU A 170 9.65 -2.18 -10.27
CA LEU A 170 8.85 -2.61 -11.40
C LEU A 170 9.33 -3.97 -11.91
N THR A 171 8.36 -4.86 -12.11
CA THR A 171 8.53 -6.10 -12.86
C THR A 171 7.28 -6.30 -13.71
N ILE A 172 7.47 -6.30 -15.02
CA ILE A 172 6.40 -6.45 -16.02
C ILE A 172 6.75 -7.69 -16.84
N ARG A 173 5.85 -8.67 -16.83
CA ARG A 173 5.98 -9.85 -17.69
C ARG A 173 5.84 -9.43 -19.14
N VAL A 174 6.74 -9.92 -19.96
CA VAL A 174 6.74 -9.66 -21.40
C VAL A 174 6.13 -10.88 -22.08
N PRO A 175 5.03 -10.72 -22.84
CA PRO A 175 4.45 -11.81 -23.61
C PRO A 175 5.46 -12.39 -24.61
N ASP A 176 5.44 -13.71 -24.80
CA ASP A 176 6.39 -14.40 -25.68
C ASP A 176 6.27 -13.96 -27.15
N ASP A 177 5.09 -13.52 -27.57
CA ASP A 177 4.77 -13.01 -28.91
C ASP A 177 5.12 -11.53 -29.11
N ALA A 178 5.54 -10.81 -28.05
CA ALA A 178 5.86 -9.39 -28.13
C ALA A 178 7.21 -9.09 -28.84
N GLY A 179 7.98 -10.13 -29.22
CA GLY A 179 9.26 -9.96 -29.91
C GLY A 179 10.32 -9.20 -29.09
N ILE A 180 10.18 -9.19 -27.76
CA ILE A 180 11.05 -8.45 -26.84
C ILE A 180 12.02 -9.41 -26.14
N HIS A 181 13.31 -9.07 -26.14
CA HIS A 181 14.41 -9.96 -25.71
C HIS A 181 15.45 -9.25 -24.84
N GLU A 182 16.32 -10.01 -24.16
CA GLU A 182 17.25 -9.52 -23.11
C GLU A 182 18.19 -8.38 -23.52
N HIS A 183 18.49 -8.24 -24.80
CA HIS A 183 19.40 -7.21 -25.31
C HIS A 183 18.71 -5.89 -25.67
N GLN A 184 17.39 -5.86 -25.65
CA GLN A 184 16.65 -4.65 -25.99
C GLN A 184 16.79 -3.62 -24.88
N GLN A 185 17.06 -2.38 -25.31
CA GLN A 185 17.19 -1.23 -24.43
C GLN A 185 15.91 -0.43 -24.49
N LEU A 186 15.39 -0.10 -23.30
CA LEU A 186 14.28 0.83 -23.18
C LEU A 186 14.65 2.18 -23.78
N GLN A 187 13.79 2.71 -24.62
CA GLN A 187 13.88 4.06 -25.16
C GLN A 187 12.90 4.99 -24.44
N GLU A 188 11.67 4.52 -24.22
CA GLU A 188 10.61 5.32 -23.60
C GLU A 188 9.70 4.48 -22.71
N MET A 189 9.19 5.09 -21.64
CA MET A 189 8.11 4.56 -20.81
C MET A 189 7.04 5.64 -20.66
N SER A 190 5.79 5.30 -20.94
CA SER A 190 4.65 6.21 -20.79
C SER A 190 3.59 5.62 -19.88
N GLY A 191 2.88 6.50 -19.18
CA GLY A 191 1.95 6.10 -18.14
C GLY A 191 1.26 7.25 -17.45
N ALA A 192 0.76 6.99 -16.24
CA ALA A 192 0.24 7.98 -15.33
C ALA A 192 0.59 7.65 -13.88
N VAL A 193 0.64 8.68 -13.03
CA VAL A 193 0.59 8.52 -11.58
C VAL A 193 -0.80 8.90 -11.13
N GLU A 194 -1.45 8.00 -10.39
CA GLU A 194 -2.78 8.20 -9.84
C GLU A 194 -2.70 8.39 -8.34
N PHE A 195 -3.33 9.45 -7.83
CA PHE A 195 -3.43 9.75 -6.40
C PHE A 195 -4.88 9.63 -5.96
N HIS A 196 -5.12 8.82 -4.93
CA HIS A 196 -6.43 8.58 -4.34
C HIS A 196 -6.57 9.41 -3.08
N LEU A 197 -7.22 10.57 -3.19
CA LEU A 197 -7.35 11.51 -2.08
C LEU A 197 -8.69 11.31 -1.35
N PRO A 198 -8.71 11.16 -0.03
CA PRO A 198 -9.95 11.05 0.73
C PRO A 198 -10.64 12.41 0.79
N GLN A 199 -11.88 12.50 0.31
CA GLN A 199 -12.71 13.72 0.36
C GLN A 199 -13.67 13.75 1.56
N SER A 200 -14.08 12.58 2.04
CA SER A 200 -14.78 12.42 3.31
C SER A 200 -14.28 11.16 4.00
N ILE A 201 -14.12 11.23 5.32
CA ILE A 201 -13.61 10.14 6.13
C ILE A 201 -14.67 9.78 7.17
N ILE A 202 -14.93 8.48 7.29
CA ILE A 202 -15.76 7.89 8.33
C ILE A 202 -14.92 6.95 9.18
N SER A 203 -15.39 6.71 10.40
CA SER A 203 -14.80 5.71 11.29
C SER A 203 -15.80 4.60 11.56
N ILE A 204 -15.40 3.36 11.33
CA ILE A 204 -16.21 2.18 11.58
C ILE A 204 -15.61 1.48 12.81
N PRO A 205 -16.30 1.50 13.96
CA PRO A 205 -15.82 0.83 15.16
C PRO A 205 -16.06 -0.67 15.08
N MET A 206 -15.10 -1.43 15.59
CA MET A 206 -15.17 -2.87 15.81
C MET A 206 -14.79 -3.13 17.27
N ALA A 207 -15.82 -3.12 18.12
CA ALA A 207 -15.71 -3.54 19.52
C ALA A 207 -15.48 -5.06 19.62
N ASP A 208 -15.24 -5.60 20.82
CA ASP A 208 -15.15 -7.03 21.12
C ASP A 208 -14.22 -7.80 20.17
N LEU A 209 -12.94 -7.44 20.20
CA LEU A 209 -11.89 -8.01 19.34
C LEU A 209 -11.72 -9.50 19.64
N THR A 210 -12.12 -10.33 18.68
CA THR A 210 -12.09 -11.79 18.76
C THR A 210 -11.56 -12.38 17.47
N LEU A 211 -10.91 -13.54 17.56
CA LEU A 211 -10.37 -14.23 16.41
C LEU A 211 -11.50 -14.57 15.41
N GLY A 212 -11.25 -14.34 14.13
CA GLY A 212 -12.19 -14.60 13.05
C GLY A 212 -13.25 -13.52 12.86
N LYS A 213 -13.33 -12.52 13.75
CA LYS A 213 -14.27 -11.40 13.62
C LYS A 213 -14.00 -10.62 12.33
N ARG A 214 -15.09 -10.29 11.64
CA ARG A 214 -15.09 -9.60 10.34
C ARG A 214 -15.78 -8.27 10.44
N VAL A 215 -15.34 -7.34 9.61
CA VAL A 215 -15.98 -6.05 9.41
C VAL A 215 -15.95 -5.72 7.92
N HIS A 216 -17.11 -5.42 7.38
CA HIS A 216 -17.28 -4.98 6.00
C HIS A 216 -17.23 -3.47 5.94
N ALA A 217 -16.45 -2.94 5.01
CA ALA A 217 -16.36 -1.51 4.76
C ALA A 217 -16.17 -1.27 3.25
N SER A 218 -17.07 -0.52 2.63
CA SER A 218 -17.02 -0.27 1.18
C SER A 218 -16.91 -1.61 0.41
N ASP A 219 -15.92 -1.73 -0.48
CA ASP A 219 -15.65 -2.89 -1.32
C ASP A 219 -14.63 -3.89 -0.74
N PHE A 220 -14.38 -3.85 0.58
CA PHE A 220 -13.47 -4.80 1.26
C PHE A 220 -14.02 -5.35 2.57
N GLU A 221 -13.49 -6.52 2.96
CA GLU A 221 -13.72 -7.16 4.24
C GLU A 221 -12.39 -7.25 5.00
N LEU A 222 -12.37 -6.76 6.24
CA LEU A 222 -11.28 -7.03 7.18
C LEU A 222 -11.64 -8.18 8.12
N GLN A 223 -10.69 -9.06 8.39
CA GLN A 223 -10.86 -10.17 9.32
C GLN A 223 -9.71 -10.23 10.32
N VAL A 224 -9.98 -10.40 11.61
CA VAL A 224 -8.93 -10.72 12.58
C VAL A 224 -8.48 -12.16 12.38
N ILE A 225 -7.21 -12.38 12.05
CA ILE A 225 -6.65 -13.73 11.79
C ILE A 225 -5.64 -14.18 12.85
N GLU A 226 -5.18 -13.26 13.70
CA GLU A 226 -4.33 -13.58 14.84
C GLU A 226 -4.53 -12.56 15.94
N ILE A 227 -4.64 -13.02 17.19
CA ILE A 227 -4.60 -12.20 18.40
C ILE A 227 -3.56 -12.81 19.34
N ALA A 228 -2.57 -12.03 19.74
CA ALA A 228 -1.57 -12.41 20.74
C ALA A 228 -1.24 -11.24 21.66
N ALA A 229 -0.46 -11.47 22.71
CA ALA A 229 0.00 -10.40 23.60
C ALA A 229 0.78 -9.34 22.81
N GLY A 230 0.25 -8.12 22.75
CA GLY A 230 0.86 -6.99 22.06
C GLY A 230 0.90 -7.11 20.54
N HIS A 231 0.11 -8.02 19.95
CA HIS A 231 0.08 -8.26 18.51
C HIS A 231 -1.31 -8.63 17.99
N LEU A 232 -1.68 -8.05 16.84
CA LEU A 232 -2.91 -8.32 16.10
C LEU A 232 -2.56 -8.41 14.61
N THR A 233 -2.98 -9.49 13.94
CA THR A 233 -2.89 -9.58 12.48
C THR A 233 -4.28 -9.52 11.87
N LEU A 234 -4.43 -8.69 10.83
CA LEU A 234 -5.67 -8.58 10.07
C LEU A 234 -5.49 -9.04 8.63
N SER A 235 -6.45 -9.86 8.27
CA SER A 235 -7.07 -10.07 6.99
C SER A 235 -7.54 -8.88 6.19
N VAL A 236 -7.17 -8.67 4.93
CA VAL A 236 -8.04 -7.95 3.97
C VAL A 236 -8.36 -8.82 2.77
N ASP A 237 -9.63 -8.82 2.38
CA ASP A 237 -10.12 -9.28 1.08
C ASP A 237 -10.91 -8.16 0.38
N GLY A 238 -10.87 -8.12 -0.95
CA GLY A 238 -11.48 -7.05 -1.75
C GLY A 238 -10.56 -5.85 -2.05
N ASP A 239 -11.15 -4.74 -2.54
CA ASP A 239 -10.42 -3.51 -2.85
C ASP A 239 -10.40 -2.56 -1.65
N TYR A 240 -9.23 -2.43 -1.03
CA TYR A 240 -9.01 -1.65 0.17
C TYR A 240 -8.32 -0.30 -0.09
N ALA A 241 -8.40 0.22 -1.31
CA ALA A 241 -7.89 1.55 -1.66
C ALA A 241 -8.53 2.68 -0.80
N ASP A 242 -9.77 2.48 -0.34
CA ASP A 242 -10.47 3.42 0.51
C ASP A 242 -10.13 3.32 2.00
N LEU A 243 -9.41 2.28 2.43
CA LEU A 243 -8.91 2.21 3.80
C LEU A 243 -7.84 3.29 4.02
N VAL A 244 -8.07 4.17 5.00
CA VAL A 244 -7.14 5.24 5.37
C VAL A 244 -6.22 4.74 6.48
N ASP A 245 -6.79 4.21 7.55
CA ASP A 245 -6.06 3.75 8.74
C ASP A 245 -6.76 2.59 9.44
N VAL A 246 -6.00 1.87 10.24
CA VAL A 246 -6.51 0.96 11.26
C VAL A 246 -5.92 1.38 12.59
N LEU A 247 -6.78 1.66 13.56
CA LEU A 247 -6.38 2.07 14.90
C LEU A 247 -6.78 0.99 15.91
N ILE A 248 -5.91 0.73 16.87
CA ILE A 248 -6.21 -0.07 18.05
C ILE A 248 -6.34 0.88 19.22
N LEU A 249 -7.50 0.85 19.87
CA LEU A 249 -7.84 1.73 20.98
C LEU A 249 -7.89 0.96 22.29
N ASN A 250 -7.48 1.61 23.38
CA ASN A 250 -7.62 1.09 24.74
C ASN A 250 -9.04 1.41 25.30
N PRO A 251 -9.39 0.94 26.52
CA PRO A 251 -10.69 1.23 27.13
C PRO A 251 -10.97 2.72 27.39
N SER A 252 -9.94 3.57 27.49
CA SER A 252 -10.12 5.03 27.60
C SER A 252 -10.34 5.72 26.25
N GLY A 253 -10.34 4.98 25.14
CA GLY A 253 -10.52 5.50 23.78
C GLY A 253 -9.27 6.11 23.15
N GLU A 254 -8.12 5.93 23.77
CA GLU A 254 -6.82 6.39 23.28
C GLU A 254 -6.21 5.35 22.34
N THR A 255 -5.46 5.82 21.34
CA THR A 255 -4.76 4.97 20.37
C THR A 255 -3.51 4.37 21.00
N ILE A 256 -3.41 3.04 20.97
CA ILE A 256 -2.24 2.27 21.42
C ILE A 256 -1.46 1.63 20.26
N ALA A 257 -2.05 1.63 19.05
CA ALA A 257 -1.35 1.37 17.80
C ALA A 257 -2.14 1.91 16.60
N ALA A 258 -1.43 2.21 15.52
CA ALA A 258 -1.97 2.63 14.24
C ALA A 258 -1.16 2.01 13.09
N GLY A 259 -1.78 1.74 11.95
CA GLY A 259 -1.05 1.29 10.78
C GLY A 259 -1.93 0.66 9.70
N PRO A 260 -1.96 1.22 8.48
CA PRO A 260 -2.58 0.59 7.31
C PRO A 260 -1.54 -0.14 6.43
N ALA A 261 -0.33 -0.43 6.95
CA ALA A 261 0.74 -1.00 6.15
C ALA A 261 0.44 -2.49 5.88
N PHE A 262 -0.24 -2.75 4.76
CA PHE A 262 -0.52 -4.10 4.32
C PHE A 262 0.68 -4.67 3.56
N ASP A 263 1.23 -5.74 4.10
CA ASP A 263 2.16 -6.60 3.39
C ASP A 263 1.36 -7.65 2.61
N ARG A 264 1.93 -8.13 1.50
CA ARG A 264 1.41 -9.37 0.90
C ARG A 264 1.82 -10.53 1.81
N GLU A 265 0.92 -11.47 2.07
CA GLU A 265 1.15 -12.66 2.92
C GLU A 265 2.32 -13.57 2.46
N LYS A 266 3.00 -13.22 1.35
CA LYS A 266 4.15 -13.92 0.75
C LYS A 266 5.23 -14.37 1.73
N ASN A 267 5.41 -13.68 2.85
CA ASN A 267 6.48 -13.99 3.80
C ASN A 267 6.11 -15.00 4.89
N ARG A 268 4.84 -15.38 5.04
CA ARG A 268 4.41 -16.20 6.19
C ARG A 268 4.35 -17.70 5.91
N LEU A 269 4.13 -18.11 4.65
CA LEU A 269 3.89 -19.52 4.31
C LEU A 269 4.87 -20.14 3.29
N GLY A 270 5.89 -19.39 2.82
CA GLY A 270 6.85 -19.94 1.86
C GLY A 270 6.24 -20.36 0.52
N VAL A 271 5.05 -19.85 0.19
CA VAL A 271 4.30 -20.18 -1.03
C VAL A 271 4.83 -19.33 -2.18
N SER A 272 5.38 -19.98 -3.20
CA SER A 272 5.84 -19.33 -4.43
C SER A 272 4.66 -18.81 -5.26
N ASP A 273 4.89 -17.76 -6.06
CA ASP A 273 3.91 -17.12 -6.95
C ASP A 273 3.43 -18.06 -8.08
N ASP A 274 2.70 -19.12 -7.75
CA ASP A 274 1.91 -19.83 -8.74
C ASP A 274 0.60 -19.05 -8.96
N GLU A 275 0.45 -18.44 -10.14
CA GLU A 275 -0.70 -17.63 -10.57
C GLU A 275 -2.07 -18.36 -10.47
N LYS A 276 -2.07 -19.65 -10.12
CA LYS A 276 -3.27 -20.48 -9.95
C LYS A 276 -3.64 -20.82 -8.50
N ALA A 277 -2.78 -20.54 -7.52
CA ALA A 277 -3.03 -20.90 -6.12
C ALA A 277 -3.21 -19.65 -5.26
N SER A 278 -4.47 -19.24 -5.05
CA SER A 278 -4.93 -18.13 -4.21
C SER A 278 -4.28 -16.76 -4.47
N ARG A 279 -5.10 -15.74 -4.81
CA ARG A 279 -4.65 -14.34 -4.74
C ARG A 279 -4.00 -14.10 -3.37
N PRO A 280 -2.73 -13.62 -3.29
CA PRO A 280 -2.09 -13.42 -2.01
C PRO A 280 -2.92 -12.46 -1.17
N ARG A 281 -3.32 -12.90 0.03
CA ARG A 281 -4.10 -12.09 0.96
C ARG A 281 -3.25 -10.90 1.40
N ALA A 282 -3.86 -9.73 1.48
CA ALA A 282 -3.22 -8.59 2.12
C ALA A 282 -3.32 -8.79 3.64
N VAL A 283 -2.19 -8.66 4.34
CA VAL A 283 -2.09 -8.82 5.79
C VAL A 283 -1.49 -7.56 6.40
N VAL A 284 -2.04 -7.10 7.52
CA VAL A 284 -1.39 -6.07 8.35
C VAL A 284 -1.07 -6.68 9.70
N ASN A 285 0.19 -6.51 10.12
CA ASN A 285 0.66 -6.90 11.44
C ASN A 285 0.78 -5.65 12.30
N MET A 286 -0.07 -5.53 13.31
CA MET A 286 -0.09 -4.41 14.23
C MET A 286 0.50 -4.82 15.56
N ARG A 287 1.53 -4.11 16.01
CA ARG A 287 2.07 -4.24 17.37
C ARG A 287 1.53 -3.13 18.23
N PHE A 288 1.11 -3.47 19.44
CA PHE A 288 0.57 -2.52 20.40
C PHE A 288 1.10 -2.84 21.79
N ASN A 289 1.08 -1.85 22.68
CA ASN A 289 1.34 -2.04 24.09
C ASN A 289 0.07 -1.72 24.90
N GLY A 290 -0.34 -2.62 25.79
CA GLY A 290 -1.53 -2.46 26.63
C GLY A 290 -2.71 -3.35 26.22
N THR A 291 -3.90 -3.06 26.75
CA THR A 291 -5.12 -3.85 26.53
C THR A 291 -5.95 -3.26 25.38
N PRO A 292 -6.11 -3.97 24.26
CA PRO A 292 -6.94 -3.51 23.16
C PRO A 292 -8.42 -3.69 23.53
N ALA A 293 -9.24 -2.67 23.30
CA ALA A 293 -10.69 -2.71 23.54
C ALA A 293 -11.50 -2.60 22.24
N GLU A 294 -11.01 -1.79 21.29
CA GLU A 294 -11.68 -1.52 20.03
C GLU A 294 -10.65 -1.45 18.91
N LEU A 295 -11.03 -1.97 17.74
CA LEU A 295 -10.37 -1.65 16.49
C LEU A 295 -11.23 -0.65 15.73
N ARG A 296 -10.64 0.44 15.27
CA ARG A 296 -11.33 1.48 14.51
C ARG A 296 -10.76 1.53 13.12
N LEU A 297 -11.62 1.26 12.14
CA LEU A 297 -11.30 1.45 10.74
C LEU A 297 -11.57 2.89 10.37
N VAL A 298 -10.58 3.54 9.79
CA VAL A 298 -10.73 4.87 9.22
C VAL A 298 -10.82 4.69 7.72
N VAL A 299 -11.97 5.00 7.14
CA VAL A 299 -12.30 4.70 5.75
C VAL A 299 -12.68 5.99 5.03
N SER A 300 -12.22 6.11 3.79
CA SER A 300 -12.66 7.17 2.89
C SER A 300 -14.02 6.79 2.33
N GLU A 301 -15.08 7.48 2.76
CA GLU A 301 -16.42 7.27 2.22
C GLU A 301 -16.53 7.81 0.78
N LYS A 302 -15.78 8.88 0.50
CA LYS A 302 -15.66 9.44 -0.83
C LYS A 302 -14.21 9.70 -1.14
N SER A 303 -13.68 9.05 -2.17
CA SER A 303 -12.34 9.29 -2.69
C SER A 303 -12.39 10.04 -4.02
N ARG A 304 -11.40 10.88 -4.28
CA ARG A 304 -11.16 11.46 -5.61
C ARG A 304 -9.84 10.95 -6.16
N MET A 305 -9.90 10.36 -7.35
CA MET A 305 -8.72 9.97 -8.09
C MET A 305 -8.25 11.13 -8.97
N LEU A 306 -6.98 11.51 -8.85
CA LEU A 306 -6.32 12.47 -9.73
C LEU A 306 -5.22 11.75 -10.51
N SER A 307 -5.30 11.80 -11.84
CA SER A 307 -4.40 11.08 -12.74
C SER A 307 -3.53 12.06 -13.52
N TYR A 308 -2.21 11.89 -13.41
CA TYR A 308 -1.23 12.75 -14.05
C TYR A 308 -0.37 11.95 -15.05
N PRO A 309 -0.48 12.22 -16.36
CA PRO A 309 0.27 11.47 -17.35
C PRO A 309 1.76 11.81 -17.29
N PHE A 310 2.60 10.87 -17.72
CA PHE A 310 4.02 11.07 -17.86
C PHE A 310 4.60 10.34 -19.08
N VAL A 311 5.74 10.84 -19.53
CA VAL A 311 6.64 10.17 -20.47
C VAL A 311 8.06 10.29 -19.95
N LEU A 312 8.72 9.15 -19.77
CA LEU A 312 10.13 9.01 -19.43
C LEU A 312 10.89 8.62 -20.68
N VAL A 313 11.79 9.48 -21.15
CA VAL A 313 12.67 9.19 -22.30
C VAL A 313 14.08 8.90 -21.78
N VAL A 314 14.59 7.72 -22.10
CA VAL A 314 15.93 7.26 -21.70
C VAL A 314 16.97 7.91 -22.59
N LYS A 315 17.96 8.57 -21.98
CA LYS A 315 19.09 9.18 -22.69
C LYS A 315 20.10 8.13 -23.15
#